data_AF-A0A4Q2K121-F1
#
_entry.id   AF-A0A4Q2K121-F1
#
_cell.length_a   1.000
_cell.length_b   1.000
_cell.length_c   1.000
_cell.angle_alpha   90.00
_cell.angle_beta   90.00
_cell.angle_gamma   90.00
#
_symmetry.space_group_name_H-M   'P 1'
#
loop_
_entity.id
_entity.type
_entity.pdbx_description
1 polymer ?
#
loop_
_entity_poly.entity_id
_entity_poly.type
_entity_poly.pdbx_seq_one_letter_code
_entity_poly.pdbx_strand_id
1 'polypeptide(L)'
;MTFDLICFIAYFAIALVALPVVRKLGPVAITSYKLEERYDSDNGPSNVIYRVVSPVLCCSFLSLAFSAISCFFLHVQPEYRWLPVLMYWVLIAVKKSGLGKLSYQIKILFLEALLSITLAFAVDYYVMGKFVNSGVAVFDQSNLAFQLEVALFYVIVQVIVSLTTRRKYRIWLTNYQLPKDKRSNSFASYAKVDMSEKNLFSYEKRFGHCLPERYQNDILLRAVFFSIMAIEDFNRPAGVRILERIAFPLGLAKTTGIMQQQSDKALSDEGSVVLAVKYISKMWDAFLIKYAQSEKCAHDESGVCFAGEYYTYGYKKLRAAISNSFSFLYGDYCGTYVLNANRVFNAVLAFEERREYGLTPAVAVAQGSLCSQQLAWLSSASCYWVDSVTIAAVEKPVGQFTKIAYEAEGDVASAEAIRRLTVRLKNSHLLVYQVRYIEHVFASIECYGRKGCECPTFESFEIRGRGLRD
;
A
#
# COMPACT_ATOMS: atom_id res chain seq x y z
N MET A 1 50.66 -35.43 -12.87
CA MET A 1 49.81 -34.55 -12.06
C MET A 1 49.21 -35.41 -10.96
N THR A 2 49.46 -35.11 -9.68
CA THR A 2 48.86 -35.90 -8.58
C THR A 2 47.33 -35.76 -8.63
N PHE A 3 46.59 -36.80 -8.25
CA PHE A 3 45.13 -36.78 -8.27
C PHE A 3 44.56 -35.59 -7.48
N ASP A 4 45.21 -35.22 -6.37
CA ASP A 4 44.86 -34.05 -5.56
C ASP A 4 44.97 -32.73 -6.34
N LEU A 5 45.96 -32.60 -7.22
CA LEU A 5 46.10 -31.43 -8.08
C LEU A 5 44.99 -31.37 -9.14
N ILE A 6 44.53 -32.53 -9.64
CA ILE A 6 43.37 -32.61 -10.54
C ILE A 6 42.09 -32.16 -9.81
N CYS A 7 41.87 -32.67 -8.59
CA CYS A 7 40.74 -32.28 -7.75
C CYS A 7 40.75 -30.79 -7.43
N PHE A 8 41.90 -30.24 -7.05
CA PHE A 8 42.05 -28.82 -6.79
C PHE A 8 41.70 -27.94 -8.00
N ILE A 9 42.19 -28.31 -9.20
CA ILE A 9 41.88 -27.60 -10.45
C ILE A 9 40.40 -27.71 -10.79
N ALA A 10 39.80 -28.89 -10.63
CA ALA A 10 38.37 -29.11 -10.86
C ALA A 10 37.50 -28.29 -9.90
N TYR A 11 37.84 -28.26 -8.61
CA TYR A 11 37.15 -27.45 -7.60
C TYR A 11 37.25 -25.96 -7.86
N PHE A 12 38.41 -25.48 -8.33
CA PHE A 12 38.57 -24.11 -8.74
C PHE A 12 37.71 -23.77 -9.99
N ALA A 13 37.65 -24.68 -10.97
CA ALA A 13 36.79 -24.53 -12.13
C ALA A 13 35.29 -24.50 -11.76
N ILE A 14 34.87 -25.36 -10.82
CA ILE A 14 33.49 -25.34 -10.27
C ILE A 14 33.17 -23.99 -9.65
N ALA A 15 34.07 -23.45 -8.82
CA ALA A 15 33.89 -22.13 -8.21
C ALA A 15 33.80 -21.01 -9.26
N LEU A 16 34.64 -21.05 -10.30
CA LEU A 16 34.61 -20.11 -11.41
C LEU A 16 33.29 -20.16 -12.20
N VAL A 17 32.72 -21.34 -12.42
CA VAL A 17 31.43 -21.52 -13.08
C VAL A 17 30.26 -21.09 -12.19
N ALA A 18 30.34 -21.33 -10.89
CA ALA A 18 29.31 -20.95 -9.93
C ALA A 18 29.11 -19.43 -9.86
N LEU A 19 30.17 -18.62 -9.99
CA LEU A 19 30.12 -17.16 -9.96
C LEU A 19 29.13 -16.51 -10.95
N PRO A 20 29.22 -16.76 -12.27
CA PRO A 20 28.26 -16.21 -13.22
C PRO A 20 26.87 -16.84 -13.10
N VAL A 21 26.77 -18.11 -12.66
CA VAL A 21 25.49 -18.82 -12.50
C VAL A 21 24.68 -18.20 -11.35
N VAL A 22 25.25 -18.11 -10.15
CA VAL A 22 24.60 -17.50 -8.98
C VAL A 22 24.23 -16.04 -9.26
N ARG A 23 25.08 -15.29 -9.96
CA ARG A 23 24.78 -13.89 -10.33
C ARG A 23 23.66 -13.75 -11.35
N LYS A 24 23.57 -14.65 -12.34
CA LYS A 24 22.49 -14.63 -13.35
C LYS A 24 21.16 -15.11 -12.80
N LEU A 25 21.17 -16.01 -11.80
CA LEU A 25 19.97 -16.55 -11.17
C LEU A 25 19.39 -15.65 -10.08
N GLY A 26 20.20 -14.81 -9.42
CA GLY A 26 19.76 -13.90 -8.35
C GLY A 26 18.58 -12.99 -8.72
N PRO A 27 18.64 -12.22 -9.82
CA PRO A 27 17.54 -11.37 -10.30
C PRO A 27 16.25 -12.11 -10.63
N VAL A 28 16.33 -13.43 -10.79
CA VAL A 28 15.22 -14.28 -11.24
C VAL A 28 14.58 -15.02 -10.07
N ALA A 29 15.37 -15.38 -9.05
CA ALA A 29 14.91 -16.06 -7.84
C ALA A 29 14.25 -15.11 -6.81
N ILE A 30 14.58 -13.81 -6.85
CA ILE A 30 14.00 -12.81 -5.94
C ILE A 30 13.57 -11.58 -6.75
N THR A 31 12.30 -11.20 -6.63
CA THR A 31 11.64 -10.06 -7.32
C THR A 31 12.32 -8.69 -7.13
N SER A 32 13.20 -8.59 -6.12
CA SER A 32 13.96 -7.40 -5.74
C SER A 32 15.44 -7.69 -5.45
N TYR A 33 16.05 -8.70 -6.08
CA TYR A 33 17.49 -8.96 -5.94
C TYR A 33 18.29 -7.75 -6.44
N LYS A 34 18.91 -7.02 -5.50
CA LYS A 34 19.90 -6.00 -5.82
C LYS A 34 21.27 -6.66 -5.86
N LEU A 35 21.96 -6.49 -6.99
CA LEU A 35 23.38 -6.82 -7.12
C LEU A 35 24.13 -6.14 -5.97
N GLU A 36 25.16 -6.82 -5.43
CA GLU A 36 25.93 -6.60 -4.18
C GLU A 36 26.27 -5.14 -3.76
N GLU A 37 26.02 -4.14 -4.60
CA GLU A 37 26.41 -2.74 -4.43
C GLU A 37 25.40 -1.85 -3.68
N ARG A 38 24.19 -2.35 -3.35
CA ARG A 38 23.20 -1.57 -2.57
C ARG A 38 22.52 -2.46 -1.52
N TYR A 39 23.07 -2.46 -0.30
CA TYR A 39 22.32 -2.90 0.87
C TYR A 39 21.27 -1.83 1.17
N ASP A 40 20.00 -2.08 0.85
CA ASP A 40 18.86 -1.28 1.31
C ASP A 40 18.03 -2.13 2.28
N SER A 41 17.40 -1.44 3.25
CA SER A 41 16.63 -1.98 4.37
C SER A 41 15.48 -2.91 4.00
N ASP A 42 14.91 -2.79 2.79
CA ASP A 42 13.58 -3.33 2.52
C ASP A 42 13.56 -4.79 2.01
N ASN A 43 14.71 -5.37 1.65
CA ASN A 43 14.82 -6.77 1.18
C ASN A 43 16.08 -7.49 1.72
N GLY A 44 16.61 -7.02 2.86
CA GLY A 44 17.86 -7.51 3.47
C GLY A 44 17.89 -9.04 3.70
N PRO A 45 16.88 -9.65 4.35
CA PRO A 45 16.94 -11.06 4.75
C PRO A 45 16.96 -12.05 3.58
N SER A 46 16.08 -11.88 2.58
CA SER A 46 16.00 -12.78 1.42
C SER A 46 17.25 -12.72 0.55
N ASN A 47 17.84 -11.54 0.41
CA ASN A 47 19.09 -11.36 -0.32
C ASN A 47 20.30 -11.98 0.42
N VAL A 48 20.32 -11.94 1.75
CA VAL A 48 21.34 -12.62 2.56
C VAL A 48 21.19 -14.13 2.47
N ILE A 49 19.97 -14.66 2.64
CA ILE A 49 19.69 -16.11 2.52
C ILE A 49 20.13 -16.64 1.15
N TYR A 50 19.75 -15.94 0.07
CA TYR A 50 20.15 -16.34 -1.29
C TYR A 50 21.67 -16.35 -1.47
N ARG A 51 22.37 -15.34 -0.95
CA ARG A 51 23.84 -15.24 -1.05
C ARG A 51 24.57 -16.32 -0.27
N VAL A 52 24.00 -16.76 0.85
CA VAL A 52 24.55 -17.86 1.65
C VAL A 52 24.27 -19.22 1.02
N VAL A 53 23.03 -19.46 0.56
CA VAL A 53 22.56 -20.79 0.15
C VAL A 53 22.91 -21.12 -1.31
N SER A 54 22.78 -20.17 -2.23
CA SER A 54 22.98 -20.40 -3.67
C SER A 54 24.38 -20.90 -4.06
N PRO A 55 25.50 -20.35 -3.54
CA PRO A 55 26.81 -20.88 -3.87
C PRO A 55 27.01 -22.31 -3.36
N VAL A 56 26.42 -22.65 -2.20
CA VAL A 56 26.45 -24.01 -1.67
C VAL A 56 25.72 -24.96 -2.61
N LEU A 57 24.48 -24.66 -3.00
CA LEU A 57 23.71 -25.51 -3.91
C LEU A 57 24.40 -25.68 -5.27
N CYS A 58 24.88 -24.58 -5.87
CA CYS A 58 25.53 -24.62 -7.17
C CYS A 58 26.85 -25.41 -7.14
N CYS A 59 27.69 -25.16 -6.13
CA CYS A 59 28.96 -25.86 -6.00
C CYS A 59 28.73 -27.33 -5.64
N SER A 60 27.85 -27.64 -4.69
CA SER A 60 27.56 -29.02 -4.29
C SER A 60 26.98 -29.85 -5.43
N PHE A 61 26.11 -29.29 -6.26
CA PHE A 61 25.58 -29.99 -7.44
C PHE A 61 26.69 -30.34 -8.44
N LEU A 62 27.56 -29.37 -8.77
CA LEU A 62 28.67 -29.58 -9.69
C LEU A 62 29.72 -30.54 -9.10
N SER A 63 29.99 -30.46 -7.79
CA SER A 63 30.87 -31.38 -7.07
C SER A 63 30.32 -32.81 -7.05
N LEU A 64 29.00 -32.99 -6.91
CA LEU A 64 28.35 -34.30 -6.98
C LEU A 64 28.52 -34.89 -8.38
N ALA A 65 28.26 -34.09 -9.43
CA ALA A 65 28.45 -34.53 -10.81
C ALA A 65 29.91 -34.94 -11.08
N PHE A 66 30.86 -34.12 -10.63
CA PHE A 66 32.29 -34.44 -10.74
C PHE A 66 32.68 -35.70 -9.97
N SER A 67 32.13 -35.89 -8.77
CA SER A 67 32.39 -37.07 -7.94
C SER A 67 31.78 -38.33 -8.56
N ALA A 68 30.57 -38.25 -9.12
CA ALA A 68 29.95 -39.36 -9.83
C ALA A 68 30.78 -39.78 -11.06
N ILE A 69 31.25 -38.81 -11.86
CA ILE A 69 32.12 -39.07 -13.02
C ILE A 69 33.45 -39.69 -12.57
N SER A 70 34.08 -39.15 -11.52
CA SER A 70 35.37 -39.64 -11.01
C SER A 70 35.27 -41.05 -10.45
N CYS A 71 34.21 -41.35 -9.68
CA CYS A 71 33.97 -42.70 -9.17
C CYS A 71 33.68 -43.71 -10.29
N PHE A 72 32.91 -43.32 -11.32
CA PHE A 72 32.50 -44.22 -12.39
C PHE A 72 33.61 -44.50 -13.40
N PHE A 73 34.38 -43.48 -13.79
CA PHE A 73 35.38 -43.59 -14.86
C PHE A 73 36.81 -43.74 -14.35
N LEU A 74 37.14 -43.18 -13.19
CA LEU A 74 38.52 -43.14 -12.67
C LEU A 74 38.70 -44.05 -11.45
N HIS A 75 37.62 -44.56 -10.86
CA HIS A 75 37.64 -45.38 -9.64
C HIS A 75 38.36 -44.69 -8.46
N VAL A 76 38.39 -43.35 -8.44
CA VAL A 76 38.97 -42.57 -7.35
C VAL A 76 37.92 -41.65 -6.74
N GLN A 77 37.94 -41.52 -5.42
CA GLN A 77 37.03 -40.69 -4.66
C GLN A 77 37.66 -39.32 -4.37
N PRO A 78 37.06 -38.22 -4.83
CA PRO A 78 37.58 -36.90 -4.52
C PRO A 78 37.23 -36.50 -3.07
N GLU A 79 38.27 -36.11 -2.33
CA GLU A 79 38.19 -35.63 -0.96
C GLU A 79 37.90 -34.10 -0.92
N TYR A 80 37.46 -33.59 0.23
CA TYR A 80 37.23 -32.15 0.47
C TYR A 80 36.26 -31.45 -0.52
N ARG A 81 35.10 -32.05 -0.81
CA ARG A 81 34.14 -31.55 -1.82
C ARG A 81 33.44 -30.24 -1.46
N TRP A 82 33.60 -29.78 -0.22
CA TRP A 82 33.17 -28.45 0.26
C TRP A 82 34.10 -27.31 -0.20
N LEU A 83 35.34 -27.62 -0.60
CA LEU A 83 36.38 -26.65 -0.95
C LEU A 83 36.00 -25.67 -2.09
N PRO A 84 35.20 -26.03 -3.11
CA PRO A 84 34.73 -25.08 -4.12
C PRO A 84 33.95 -23.89 -3.54
N VAL A 85 33.23 -24.06 -2.43
CA VAL A 85 32.49 -22.96 -1.79
C VAL A 85 33.46 -21.97 -1.12
N LEU A 86 34.53 -22.47 -0.50
CA LEU A 86 35.61 -21.61 0.01
C LEU A 86 36.26 -20.82 -1.13
N MET A 87 36.60 -21.50 -2.22
CA MET A 87 37.21 -20.88 -3.41
C MET A 87 36.29 -19.83 -4.05
N TYR A 88 34.98 -20.08 -4.09
CA TYR A 88 33.99 -19.12 -4.54
C TYR A 88 34.04 -17.81 -3.73
N TRP A 89 34.09 -17.90 -2.40
CA TRP A 89 34.18 -16.73 -1.53
C TRP A 89 35.53 -16.00 -1.64
N VAL A 90 36.63 -16.73 -1.82
CA VAL A 90 37.95 -16.15 -2.11
C VAL A 90 37.91 -15.35 -3.42
N LEU A 91 37.31 -15.91 -4.48
CA LEU A 91 37.16 -15.21 -5.75
C LEU A 91 36.28 -13.95 -5.64
N ILE A 92 35.23 -13.97 -4.82
CA ILE A 92 34.44 -12.78 -4.51
C ILE A 92 35.29 -11.73 -3.77
N ALA A 93 36.04 -12.15 -2.74
CA ALA A 93 36.89 -11.25 -1.97
C ALA A 93 37.97 -10.59 -2.85
N VAL A 94 38.64 -11.35 -3.71
CA VAL A 94 39.61 -10.85 -4.69
C VAL A 94 38.95 -9.85 -5.64
N LYS A 95 37.77 -10.19 -6.19
CA LYS A 95 37.02 -9.28 -7.06
C LYS A 95 36.63 -7.98 -6.34
N LYS A 96 36.21 -8.04 -5.08
CA LYS A 96 35.85 -6.87 -4.27
C LYS A 96 37.06 -6.01 -3.89
N SER A 97 38.20 -6.66 -3.64
CA SER A 97 39.49 -5.98 -3.38
C SER A 97 39.95 -5.19 -4.60
N GLY A 98 39.93 -5.81 -5.80
CA GLY A 98 40.29 -5.14 -7.05
C GLY A 98 39.37 -3.97 -7.45
N LEU A 99 38.17 -3.89 -6.87
CA LEU A 99 37.22 -2.79 -7.07
C LEU A 99 37.28 -1.73 -5.95
N GLY A 100 38.19 -1.86 -4.97
CA GLY A 100 38.33 -0.92 -3.85
C GLY A 100 37.17 -0.93 -2.82
N LYS A 101 36.30 -1.95 -2.88
CA LYS A 101 35.04 -2.02 -2.10
C LYS A 101 35.11 -2.91 -0.85
N LEU A 102 36.27 -3.51 -0.58
CA LEU A 102 36.44 -4.49 0.49
C LEU A 102 36.37 -3.87 1.90
N SER A 103 36.92 -2.66 2.08
CA SER A 103 37.12 -2.02 3.39
C SER A 103 35.81 -1.76 4.15
N TYR A 104 34.73 -1.39 3.46
CA TYR A 104 33.45 -1.04 4.10
C TYR A 104 32.57 -2.24 4.46
N GLN A 105 32.80 -3.44 3.89
CA GLN A 105 31.87 -4.58 3.97
C GLN A 105 32.51 -5.89 4.47
N ILE A 106 33.76 -5.85 4.95
CA ILE A 106 34.54 -7.05 5.26
C ILE A 106 33.90 -7.94 6.33
N LYS A 107 33.28 -7.35 7.36
CA LYS A 107 32.63 -8.10 8.46
C LYS A 107 31.42 -8.91 7.98
N ILE A 108 30.61 -8.32 7.10
CA ILE A 108 29.40 -8.96 6.56
C ILE A 108 29.79 -10.04 5.55
N LEU A 109 30.76 -9.75 4.67
CA LEU A 109 31.31 -10.72 3.74
C LEU A 109 31.87 -11.94 4.46
N PHE A 110 32.59 -11.72 5.57
CA PHE A 110 33.14 -12.80 6.39
C PHE A 110 32.05 -13.67 7.01
N LEU A 111 30.98 -13.06 7.54
CA LEU A 111 29.86 -13.79 8.13
C LEU A 111 29.08 -14.61 7.09
N GLU A 112 28.80 -14.03 5.92
CA GLU A 112 28.14 -14.73 4.81
C GLU A 112 29.00 -15.91 4.33
N ALA A 113 30.31 -15.71 4.19
CA ALA A 113 31.26 -16.77 3.81
C ALA A 113 31.33 -17.88 4.85
N LEU A 114 31.41 -17.53 6.14
CA LEU A 114 31.45 -18.50 7.24
C LEU A 114 30.19 -19.38 7.24
N LEU A 115 29.01 -18.78 7.08
CA LEU A 115 27.73 -19.49 7.03
C LEU A 115 27.61 -20.40 5.79
N SER A 116 28.07 -19.94 4.63
CA SER A 116 28.08 -20.80 3.43
C SER A 116 29.05 -21.97 3.58
N ILE A 117 30.23 -21.76 4.16
CA ILE A 117 31.23 -22.81 4.32
C ILE A 117 30.75 -23.85 5.33
N THR A 118 30.20 -23.43 6.47
CA THR A 118 29.63 -24.38 7.46
C THR A 118 28.47 -25.17 6.88
N LEU A 119 27.60 -24.53 6.09
CA LEU A 119 26.53 -25.21 5.36
C LEU A 119 27.09 -26.20 4.32
N ALA A 120 28.14 -25.85 3.60
CA ALA A 120 28.79 -26.73 2.64
C ALA A 120 29.44 -27.95 3.32
N PHE A 121 30.06 -27.77 4.48
CA PHE A 121 30.56 -28.87 5.31
C PHE A 121 29.43 -29.80 5.75
N ALA A 122 28.30 -29.24 6.20
CA ALA A 122 27.14 -30.04 6.57
C ALA A 122 26.61 -30.85 5.37
N VAL A 123 26.46 -30.24 4.20
CA VAL A 123 26.03 -30.93 2.98
C VAL A 123 27.04 -32.01 2.57
N ASP A 124 28.33 -31.72 2.63
CA ASP A 124 29.36 -32.70 2.29
C ASP A 124 29.36 -33.90 3.23
N TYR A 125 29.23 -33.66 4.54
CA TYR A 125 29.21 -34.72 5.55
C TYR A 125 27.94 -35.55 5.51
N TYR A 126 26.76 -34.91 5.50
CA TYR A 126 25.47 -35.60 5.62
C TYR A 126 24.96 -36.17 4.31
N VAL A 127 25.24 -35.52 3.17
CA VAL A 127 24.68 -35.87 1.85
C VAL A 127 25.73 -36.57 1.00
N MET A 128 26.85 -35.91 0.73
CA MET A 128 27.83 -36.40 -0.25
C MET A 128 28.68 -37.55 0.29
N GLY A 129 29.11 -37.47 1.55
CA GLY A 129 29.95 -38.49 2.20
C GLY A 129 29.26 -39.85 2.28
N LYS A 130 27.95 -39.85 2.53
CA LYS A 130 27.15 -41.07 2.53
C LYS A 130 26.88 -41.60 1.12
N PHE A 131 26.61 -40.72 0.16
CA PHE A 131 26.43 -41.11 -1.26
C PHE A 131 27.67 -41.82 -1.83
N VAL A 132 28.87 -41.33 -1.54
CA VAL A 132 30.12 -41.90 -2.07
C VAL A 132 30.49 -43.26 -1.42
N ASN A 133 30.20 -43.44 -0.13
CA ASN A 133 30.55 -44.67 0.60
C ASN A 133 29.58 -45.83 0.36
N SER A 134 28.33 -45.54 -0.01
CA SER A 134 27.27 -46.55 -0.10
C SER A 134 26.60 -46.58 -1.49
N GLY A 135 27.03 -45.75 -2.43
CA GLY A 135 26.51 -45.71 -3.79
C GLY A 135 25.02 -45.37 -3.87
N VAL A 136 24.35 -45.83 -4.93
CA VAL A 136 22.90 -45.63 -5.14
C VAL A 136 22.04 -46.37 -4.09
N ALA A 137 22.62 -47.33 -3.35
CA ALA A 137 21.90 -48.06 -2.30
C ALA A 137 21.55 -47.19 -1.07
N VAL A 138 22.06 -45.96 -0.97
CA VAL A 138 21.64 -44.97 0.04
C VAL A 138 20.18 -44.55 -0.13
N PHE A 139 19.64 -44.64 -1.35
CA PHE A 139 18.25 -44.28 -1.62
C PHE A 139 17.24 -45.25 -0.99
N ASP A 140 17.66 -46.44 -0.52
CA ASP A 140 16.81 -47.34 0.26
C ASP A 140 16.62 -46.86 1.72
N GLN A 141 17.46 -45.94 2.21
CA GLN A 141 17.24 -45.29 3.50
C GLN A 141 16.29 -44.10 3.33
N SER A 142 15.02 -44.34 3.63
CA SER A 142 13.88 -43.41 3.45
C SER A 142 14.12 -41.99 3.95
N ASN A 143 14.87 -41.80 5.03
CA ASN A 143 15.13 -40.47 5.59
C ASN A 143 16.15 -39.64 4.76
N LEU A 144 17.15 -40.28 4.15
CA LEU A 144 18.20 -39.58 3.42
C LEU A 144 17.85 -39.39 1.94
N ALA A 145 17.16 -40.38 1.36
CA ALA A 145 16.51 -40.26 0.07
C ALA A 145 15.54 -39.07 0.06
N PHE A 146 14.71 -38.95 1.10
CA PHE A 146 13.75 -37.85 1.26
C PHE A 146 14.45 -36.48 1.38
N GLN A 147 15.54 -36.37 2.15
CA GLN A 147 16.28 -35.09 2.28
C GLN A 147 16.92 -34.64 0.96
N LEU A 148 17.46 -35.58 0.18
CA LEU A 148 18.07 -35.31 -1.12
C LEU A 148 17.00 -35.01 -2.18
N GLU A 149 15.87 -35.73 -2.15
CA GLU A 149 14.70 -35.51 -3.01
C GLU A 149 14.06 -34.15 -2.74
N VAL A 150 13.92 -33.73 -1.47
CA VAL A 150 13.41 -32.40 -1.11
C VAL A 150 14.36 -31.28 -1.57
N ALA A 151 15.68 -31.47 -1.44
CA ALA A 151 16.66 -30.50 -1.93
C ALA A 151 16.66 -30.40 -3.47
N LEU A 152 16.57 -31.53 -4.16
CA LEU A 152 16.51 -31.60 -5.63
C LEU A 152 15.19 -31.02 -6.16
N PHE A 153 14.07 -31.36 -5.52
CA PHE A 153 12.75 -30.82 -5.82
C PHE A 153 12.71 -29.30 -5.60
N TYR A 154 13.32 -28.80 -4.51
CA TYR A 154 13.42 -27.37 -4.26
C TYR A 154 14.22 -26.63 -5.34
N VAL A 155 15.35 -27.20 -5.79
CA VAL A 155 16.16 -26.65 -6.88
C VAL A 155 15.40 -26.66 -8.22
N ILE A 156 14.72 -27.76 -8.54
CA ILE A 156 13.91 -27.89 -9.76
C ILE A 156 12.73 -26.91 -9.75
N VAL A 157 12.03 -26.79 -8.63
CA VAL A 157 10.95 -25.81 -8.44
C VAL A 157 11.47 -24.39 -8.63
N GLN A 158 12.63 -24.06 -8.06
CA GLN A 158 13.27 -22.75 -8.26
C GLN A 158 13.60 -22.48 -9.73
N VAL A 159 14.12 -23.46 -10.46
CA VAL A 159 14.41 -23.35 -11.91
C VAL A 159 13.13 -23.18 -12.73
N ILE A 160 12.08 -23.95 -12.44
CA ILE A 160 10.79 -23.87 -13.16
C ILE A 160 10.08 -22.54 -12.88
N VAL A 161 10.01 -22.09 -11.62
CA VAL A 161 9.44 -20.79 -11.24
C VAL A 161 10.21 -19.66 -11.90
N SER A 162 11.54 -19.76 -11.97
CA SER A 162 12.40 -18.80 -12.64
C SER A 162 12.15 -18.72 -14.15
N LEU A 163 12.03 -19.86 -14.83
CA LEU A 163 11.80 -19.92 -16.29
C LEU A 163 10.38 -19.47 -16.67
N THR A 164 9.37 -19.86 -15.91
CA THR A 164 7.96 -19.47 -16.14
C THR A 164 7.73 -17.98 -15.91
N THR A 165 8.35 -17.40 -14.88
CA THR A 165 8.32 -15.96 -14.60
C THR A 165 9.01 -15.18 -15.71
N ARG A 166 10.13 -15.67 -16.24
CA ARG A 166 10.84 -15.06 -17.38
C ARG A 166 10.03 -15.10 -18.68
N ARG A 167 9.27 -16.17 -18.93
CA ARG A 167 8.35 -16.27 -20.06
C ARG A 167 7.20 -15.26 -19.95
N LYS A 168 6.61 -15.13 -18.75
CA LYS A 168 5.57 -14.11 -18.47
C LYS A 168 6.12 -12.69 -18.62
N TYR A 169 7.33 -12.41 -18.13
CA TYR A 169 7.98 -11.09 -18.24
C TYR A 169 8.33 -10.74 -19.70
N ARG A 170 8.82 -11.71 -20.48
CA ARG A 170 9.13 -11.50 -21.90
C ARG A 170 7.86 -11.23 -22.71
N ILE A 171 6.78 -12.01 -22.49
CA ILE A 171 5.47 -11.79 -23.11
C ILE A 171 4.90 -10.41 -22.73
N TRP A 172 5.03 -10.02 -21.46
CA TRP A 172 4.61 -8.71 -20.95
C TRP A 172 5.37 -7.55 -21.62
N LEU A 173 6.68 -7.66 -21.80
CA LEU A 173 7.50 -6.64 -22.49
C LEU A 173 7.17 -6.49 -23.98
N THR A 174 6.89 -7.59 -24.69
CA THR A 174 6.46 -7.51 -26.11
C THR A 174 5.08 -6.88 -26.28
N ASN A 175 4.20 -6.97 -25.29
CA ASN A 175 2.84 -6.45 -25.36
C ASN A 175 2.71 -5.01 -24.83
N TYR A 176 3.76 -4.43 -24.24
CA TYR A 176 3.73 -3.12 -23.59
C TYR A 176 4.78 -2.17 -24.18
N GLN A 177 4.53 -1.70 -25.41
CA GLN A 177 5.21 -0.51 -25.92
C GLN A 177 4.62 0.74 -25.22
N LEU A 178 5.29 1.22 -24.18
CA LEU A 178 4.99 2.53 -23.57
C LEU A 178 5.80 3.64 -24.27
N PRO A 179 5.19 4.82 -24.51
CA PRO A 179 5.92 5.98 -24.99
C PRO A 179 6.87 6.50 -23.92
N LYS A 180 8.06 6.96 -24.37
CA LYS A 180 9.08 7.57 -23.52
C LYS A 180 8.67 9.01 -23.16
N ASP A 181 8.07 9.20 -21.99
CA ASP A 181 8.08 10.52 -21.36
C ASP A 181 9.26 10.66 -20.39
N LYS A 182 10.19 11.52 -20.78
CA LYS A 182 11.28 12.02 -19.96
C LYS A 182 10.73 13.12 -19.04
N ARG A 183 10.60 12.79 -17.75
CA ARG A 183 10.88 13.63 -16.55
C ARG A 183 10.05 13.10 -15.39
N SER A 184 10.71 12.55 -14.38
CA SER A 184 10.29 12.76 -12.99
C SER A 184 11.40 12.29 -12.06
N ASN A 185 11.73 13.15 -11.11
CA ASN A 185 12.57 12.84 -9.98
C ASN A 185 12.04 11.61 -9.22
N SER A 186 12.97 10.92 -8.56
CA SER A 186 12.80 9.77 -7.69
C SER A 186 11.62 9.89 -6.69
N PHE A 187 10.41 9.62 -7.14
CA PHE A 187 9.26 9.27 -6.33
C PHE A 187 9.00 7.77 -6.51
N ALA A 188 8.86 7.01 -5.42
CA ALA A 188 8.62 5.58 -5.46
C ALA A 188 7.39 5.29 -6.34
N SER A 189 7.62 4.78 -7.55
CA SER A 189 6.57 4.63 -8.55
C SER A 189 5.79 3.34 -8.28
N TYR A 190 4.51 3.46 -7.93
CA TYR A 190 3.55 2.34 -7.86
C TYR A 190 3.18 1.76 -9.23
N ALA A 191 4.02 1.98 -10.25
CA ALA A 191 3.85 1.42 -11.59
C ALA A 191 3.79 -0.12 -11.62
N LYS A 192 4.25 -0.79 -10.56
CA LYS A 192 4.30 -2.25 -10.43
C LYS A 192 3.12 -2.86 -9.66
N VAL A 193 2.22 -2.06 -9.10
CA VAL A 193 1.02 -2.58 -8.42
C VAL A 193 0.17 -3.33 -9.45
N ASP A 194 -0.21 -4.57 -9.13
CA ASP A 194 -1.08 -5.36 -10.01
C ASP A 194 -2.52 -4.85 -9.91
N MET A 195 -2.88 -4.02 -10.89
CA MET A 195 -4.22 -3.44 -11.04
C MET A 195 -5.04 -4.19 -12.10
N SER A 196 -4.67 -5.45 -12.41
CA SER A 196 -5.45 -6.26 -13.33
C SER A 196 -6.86 -6.50 -12.78
N GLU A 197 -7.86 -6.55 -13.66
CA GLU A 197 -9.25 -6.77 -13.25
C GLU A 197 -9.39 -8.05 -12.45
N LYS A 198 -8.63 -9.10 -12.79
CA LYS A 198 -8.59 -10.35 -12.04
C LYS A 198 -8.21 -10.13 -10.58
N ASN A 199 -7.20 -9.28 -10.31
CA ASN A 199 -6.77 -9.00 -8.96
C ASN A 199 -7.82 -8.17 -8.20
N LEU A 200 -8.36 -7.13 -8.82
CA LEU A 200 -9.39 -6.28 -8.22
C LEU A 200 -10.69 -7.05 -7.92
N PHE A 201 -11.14 -7.92 -8.82
CA PHE A 201 -12.24 -8.86 -8.57
C PHE A 201 -11.94 -9.81 -7.40
N SER A 202 -10.68 -10.21 -7.22
CA SER A 202 -10.31 -11.09 -6.11
C SER A 202 -10.45 -10.38 -4.76
N TYR A 203 -10.12 -9.08 -4.69
CA TYR A 203 -10.35 -8.27 -3.50
C TYR A 203 -11.83 -8.12 -3.21
N GLU A 204 -12.63 -7.79 -4.22
CA GLU A 204 -14.08 -7.68 -4.05
C GLU A 204 -14.71 -8.99 -3.57
N LYS A 205 -14.35 -10.11 -4.19
CA LYS A 205 -14.90 -11.42 -3.79
C LYS A 205 -14.53 -11.78 -2.35
N ARG A 206 -13.33 -11.41 -1.90
CA ARG A 206 -12.84 -11.73 -0.56
C ARG A 206 -13.35 -10.79 0.51
N PHE A 207 -13.44 -9.49 0.22
CA PHE A 207 -13.62 -8.45 1.24
C PHE A 207 -14.84 -7.56 1.00
N GLY A 208 -15.53 -7.68 -0.14
CA GLY A 208 -16.71 -6.87 -0.45
C GLY A 208 -17.82 -7.03 0.59
N HIS A 209 -17.98 -8.22 1.17
CA HIS A 209 -18.94 -8.47 2.25
C HIS A 209 -18.61 -7.73 3.56
N CYS A 210 -17.37 -7.29 3.75
CA CYS A 210 -16.96 -6.48 4.91
C CYS A 210 -17.31 -4.99 4.74
N LEU A 211 -17.70 -4.57 3.52
CA LEU A 211 -17.98 -3.17 3.20
C LEU A 211 -19.44 -2.79 3.54
N PRO A 212 -19.65 -1.76 4.38
CA PRO A 212 -20.98 -1.22 4.65
C PRO A 212 -21.66 -0.69 3.39
N GLU A 213 -22.99 -0.52 3.47
CA GLU A 213 -23.82 -0.01 2.37
C GLU A 213 -23.34 1.34 1.80
N ARG A 214 -22.81 2.21 2.66
CA ARG A 214 -22.16 3.48 2.25
C ARG A 214 -21.11 3.29 1.14
N TYR A 215 -20.29 2.24 1.24
CA TYR A 215 -19.27 1.95 0.23
C TYR A 215 -19.87 1.37 -1.06
N GLN A 216 -21.09 0.84 -1.02
CA GLN A 216 -21.79 0.38 -2.22
C GLN A 216 -22.40 1.57 -2.96
N ASN A 217 -22.89 2.57 -2.23
CA ASN A 217 -23.55 3.75 -2.78
C ASN A 217 -22.54 4.85 -3.20
N ASP A 218 -21.33 4.88 -2.63
CA ASP A 218 -20.28 5.85 -2.96
C ASP A 218 -19.14 5.19 -3.77
N ILE A 219 -19.24 5.27 -5.10
CA ILE A 219 -18.27 4.71 -6.06
C ILE A 219 -16.86 5.26 -5.81
N LEU A 220 -16.71 6.56 -5.49
CA LEU A 220 -15.40 7.17 -5.27
C LEU A 220 -14.77 6.69 -3.96
N LEU A 221 -15.55 6.61 -2.87
CA LEU A 221 -15.09 6.04 -1.60
C LEU A 221 -14.67 4.58 -1.75
N ARG A 222 -15.44 3.80 -2.50
CA ARG A 222 -15.14 2.41 -2.81
C ARG A 222 -13.83 2.27 -3.60
N ALA A 223 -13.64 3.11 -4.61
CA ALA A 223 -12.40 3.17 -5.37
C ALA A 223 -11.22 3.57 -4.46
N VAL A 224 -11.38 4.54 -3.55
CA VAL A 224 -10.37 4.89 -2.54
C VAL A 224 -9.97 3.66 -1.72
N PHE A 225 -10.96 2.92 -1.21
CA PHE A 225 -10.72 1.74 -0.40
C PHE A 225 -9.91 0.67 -1.12
N PHE A 226 -10.33 0.26 -2.32
CA PHE A 226 -9.61 -0.76 -3.09
C PHE A 226 -8.24 -0.29 -3.59
N SER A 227 -8.06 1.01 -3.81
CA SER A 227 -6.76 1.57 -4.16
C SER A 227 -5.77 1.45 -3.02
N ILE A 228 -6.20 1.79 -1.80
CA ILE A 228 -5.38 1.61 -0.59
C ILE A 228 -5.05 0.13 -0.40
N MET A 229 -6.05 -0.76 -0.51
CA MET A 229 -5.84 -2.20 -0.40
C MET A 229 -4.81 -2.73 -1.41
N ALA A 230 -4.90 -2.32 -2.67
CA ALA A 230 -3.97 -2.76 -3.71
C ALA A 230 -2.53 -2.29 -3.43
N ILE A 231 -2.36 -1.07 -2.90
CA ILE A 231 -1.05 -0.55 -2.53
C ILE A 231 -0.48 -1.31 -1.32
N GLU A 232 -1.28 -1.52 -0.27
CA GLU A 232 -0.83 -2.21 0.94
C GLU A 232 -0.50 -3.69 0.69
N ASP A 233 -1.31 -4.38 -0.12
CA ASP A 233 -1.02 -5.77 -0.50
C ASP A 233 0.24 -5.88 -1.36
N PHE A 234 0.49 -4.90 -2.24
CA PHE A 234 1.74 -4.83 -3.00
C PHE A 234 2.95 -4.60 -2.09
N ASN A 235 2.84 -3.70 -1.10
CA ASN A 235 3.91 -3.41 -0.15
C ASN A 235 4.22 -4.61 0.75
N ARG A 236 3.20 -5.40 1.13
CA ARG A 236 3.33 -6.54 2.06
C ARG A 236 2.51 -7.76 1.59
N PRO A 237 3.08 -8.58 0.70
CA PRO A 237 2.42 -9.77 0.18
C PRO A 237 2.05 -10.79 1.27
N ALA A 238 1.13 -11.71 0.96
CA ALA A 238 0.56 -12.67 1.91
C ALA A 238 1.61 -13.45 2.75
N GLY A 239 2.74 -13.85 2.14
CA GLY A 239 3.82 -14.54 2.85
C GLY A 239 4.47 -13.71 3.96
N VAL A 240 4.68 -12.41 3.71
CA VAL A 240 5.21 -11.47 4.72
C VAL A 240 4.20 -11.29 5.85
N ARG A 241 2.91 -11.17 5.53
CA ARG A 241 1.84 -11.02 6.52
C ARG A 241 1.71 -12.22 7.45
N ILE A 242 1.97 -13.43 6.97
CA ILE A 242 2.00 -14.64 7.82
C ILE A 242 3.15 -14.55 8.83
N LEU A 243 4.34 -14.14 8.38
CA LEU A 243 5.50 -13.95 9.27
C LEU A 243 5.25 -12.86 10.30
N GLU A 244 4.66 -11.73 9.90
CA GLU A 244 4.29 -10.65 10.82
C GLU A 244 3.32 -11.12 11.90
N ARG A 245 2.32 -11.94 11.57
CA ARG A 245 1.38 -12.49 12.56
C ARG A 245 2.06 -13.41 13.57
N ILE A 246 3.02 -14.21 13.14
CA ILE A 246 3.80 -15.09 14.02
C ILE A 246 4.75 -14.25 14.90
N ALA A 247 5.28 -13.16 14.37
CA ALA A 247 6.21 -12.26 15.06
C ALA A 247 5.51 -11.23 15.98
N PHE A 248 4.19 -11.04 15.83
CA PHE A 248 3.41 -10.06 16.60
C PHE A 248 3.41 -10.33 18.12
N PRO A 249 3.19 -11.57 18.62
CA PRO A 249 3.27 -11.85 20.06
C PRO A 249 4.65 -11.62 20.68
N LEU A 250 5.69 -11.59 19.83
CA LEU A 250 7.07 -11.33 20.23
C LEU A 250 7.42 -9.83 20.23
N GLY A 251 6.45 -8.95 19.90
CA GLY A 251 6.64 -7.50 19.86
C GLY A 251 7.44 -6.99 18.64
N LEU A 252 7.70 -7.85 17.66
CA LEU A 252 8.54 -7.55 16.49
C LEU A 252 7.76 -6.98 15.29
N ALA A 253 6.43 -7.07 15.31
CA ALA A 253 5.54 -6.51 14.29
C ALA A 253 4.47 -5.63 14.94
N LYS A 254 4.21 -4.45 14.38
CA LYS A 254 3.22 -3.48 14.90
C LYS A 254 1.90 -3.47 14.13
N THR A 255 1.92 -3.92 12.88
CA THR A 255 0.75 -3.97 11.98
C THR A 255 0.71 -5.33 11.30
N THR A 256 -0.48 -5.87 11.10
CA THR A 256 -0.71 -7.19 10.47
C THR A 256 -1.94 -7.13 9.58
N GLY A 257 -2.05 -8.08 8.63
CA GLY A 257 -3.18 -8.16 7.70
C GLY A 257 -3.02 -7.30 6.45
N ILE A 258 -3.97 -7.43 5.52
CA ILE A 258 -3.89 -6.83 4.17
C ILE A 258 -3.92 -5.31 4.19
N MET A 259 -4.62 -4.70 5.15
CA MET A 259 -4.74 -3.25 5.25
C MET A 259 -3.72 -2.62 6.21
N GLN A 260 -2.87 -3.41 6.87
CA GLN A 260 -1.79 -2.91 7.73
C GLN A 260 -2.23 -1.93 8.83
N GLN A 261 -3.42 -2.14 9.38
CA GLN A 261 -3.94 -1.34 10.50
C GLN A 261 -3.23 -1.70 11.82
N GLN A 262 -3.03 -0.70 12.68
CA GLN A 262 -2.50 -0.91 14.03
C GLN A 262 -3.59 -1.51 14.93
N SER A 263 -3.19 -2.46 15.77
CA SER A 263 -4.06 -3.07 16.78
C SER A 263 -3.23 -3.68 17.90
N ASP A 264 -3.83 -3.80 19.09
CA ASP A 264 -3.23 -4.47 20.25
C ASP A 264 -3.17 -6.00 20.10
N LYS A 265 -3.78 -6.55 19.04
CA LYS A 265 -3.81 -7.98 18.73
C LYS A 265 -3.43 -8.21 17.27
N ALA A 266 -2.86 -9.39 16.97
CA ALA A 266 -2.58 -9.79 15.59
C ALA A 266 -3.89 -9.90 14.80
N LEU A 267 -3.96 -9.20 13.67
CA LEU A 267 -5.12 -9.11 12.80
C LEU A 267 -5.04 -10.13 11.65
N SER A 268 -6.18 -10.77 11.37
CA SER A 268 -6.42 -11.41 10.09
C SER A 268 -6.58 -10.37 8.98
N ASP A 269 -6.60 -10.80 7.72
CA ASP A 269 -6.85 -9.89 6.60
C ASP A 269 -8.21 -9.21 6.76
N GLU A 270 -9.25 -10.00 7.03
CA GLU A 270 -10.60 -9.50 7.28
C GLU A 270 -10.66 -8.57 8.49
N GLY A 271 -9.99 -8.93 9.60
CA GLY A 271 -9.91 -8.08 10.79
C GLY A 271 -9.26 -6.72 10.48
N SER A 272 -8.21 -6.70 9.66
CA SER A 272 -7.58 -5.46 9.21
C SER A 272 -8.50 -4.65 8.27
N VAL A 273 -9.31 -5.31 7.46
CA VAL A 273 -10.31 -4.67 6.59
C VAL A 273 -11.39 -3.98 7.41
N VAL A 274 -11.97 -4.67 8.41
CA VAL A 274 -13.04 -4.10 9.25
C VAL A 274 -12.57 -2.83 9.98
N LEU A 275 -11.31 -2.80 10.43
CA LEU A 275 -10.73 -1.60 11.02
C LEU A 275 -10.48 -0.50 9.97
N ALA A 276 -9.92 -0.86 8.82
CA ALA A 276 -9.62 0.09 7.75
C ALA A 276 -10.87 0.77 7.20
N VAL A 277 -12.00 0.05 7.09
CA VAL A 277 -13.30 0.61 6.67
C VAL A 277 -13.70 1.81 7.52
N LYS A 278 -13.55 1.73 8.85
CA LYS A 278 -13.89 2.84 9.75
C LYS A 278 -12.93 4.01 9.59
N TYR A 279 -11.65 3.70 9.44
CA TYR A 279 -10.60 4.71 9.30
C TYR A 279 -10.68 5.48 7.97
N ILE A 280 -10.79 4.76 6.86
CA ILE A 280 -10.94 5.32 5.51
C ILE A 280 -12.22 6.14 5.41
N SER A 281 -13.32 5.70 6.05
CA SER A 281 -14.56 6.48 6.08
C SER A 281 -14.35 7.86 6.72
N LYS A 282 -13.63 7.94 7.85
CA LYS A 282 -13.34 9.23 8.51
C LYS A 282 -12.43 10.12 7.67
N MET A 283 -11.45 9.53 6.99
CA MET A 283 -10.58 10.26 6.07
C MET A 283 -11.36 10.82 4.89
N TRP A 284 -12.27 10.03 4.33
CA TRP A 284 -13.17 10.46 3.27
C TRP A 284 -14.09 11.58 3.73
N ASP A 285 -14.64 11.50 4.95
CA ASP A 285 -15.46 12.56 5.54
C ASP A 285 -14.70 13.89 5.60
N ALA A 286 -13.46 13.85 6.11
CA ALA A 286 -12.60 15.03 6.17
C ALA A 286 -12.25 15.56 4.77
N PHE A 287 -12.03 14.67 3.79
CA PHE A 287 -11.79 15.05 2.41
C PHE A 287 -13.01 15.75 1.78
N LEU A 288 -14.21 15.20 1.95
CA LEU A 288 -15.46 15.78 1.44
C LEU A 288 -15.69 17.19 2.00
N ILE A 289 -15.49 17.38 3.31
CA ILE A 289 -15.64 18.69 3.96
C ILE A 289 -14.61 19.68 3.40
N LYS A 290 -13.33 19.31 3.33
CA LYS A 290 -12.27 20.16 2.77
C LYS A 290 -12.51 20.49 1.31
N TYR A 291 -13.02 19.54 0.52
CA TYR A 291 -13.37 19.77 -0.87
C TYR A 291 -14.53 20.76 -1.00
N ALA A 292 -15.61 20.57 -0.21
CA ALA A 292 -16.76 21.47 -0.19
C ALA A 292 -16.36 22.91 0.18
N GLN A 293 -15.41 23.07 1.10
CA GLN A 293 -14.86 24.36 1.53
C GLN A 293 -13.83 24.97 0.56
N SER A 294 -13.41 24.23 -0.47
CA SER A 294 -12.36 24.67 -1.39
C SER A 294 -12.90 25.57 -2.50
N GLU A 295 -12.06 26.43 -3.06
CA GLU A 295 -12.38 27.27 -4.23
C GLU A 295 -12.91 26.44 -5.42
N LYS A 296 -12.51 25.17 -5.54
CA LYS A 296 -12.97 24.26 -6.62
C LYS A 296 -14.45 23.90 -6.51
N CYS A 297 -15.05 24.08 -5.34
CA CYS A 297 -16.45 23.75 -5.02
C CYS A 297 -17.25 24.95 -4.50
N ALA A 298 -16.57 26.05 -4.14
CA ALA A 298 -17.20 27.25 -3.62
C ALA A 298 -18.26 27.78 -4.58
N HIS A 299 -19.37 28.25 -4.01
CA HIS A 299 -20.55 28.76 -4.72
C HIS A 299 -21.26 27.76 -5.67
N ASP A 300 -20.91 26.47 -5.61
CA ASP A 300 -21.55 25.44 -6.43
C ASP A 300 -22.53 24.61 -5.59
N GLU A 301 -23.82 24.96 -5.70
CA GLU A 301 -24.93 24.20 -5.08
C GLU A 301 -24.99 22.73 -5.58
N SER A 302 -24.36 22.41 -6.72
CA SER A 302 -24.23 21.05 -7.25
C SER A 302 -22.92 20.34 -6.85
N GLY A 303 -22.09 21.01 -6.05
CA GLY A 303 -20.75 20.57 -5.67
C GLY A 303 -20.78 19.42 -4.66
N VAL A 304 -21.05 19.75 -3.39
CA VAL A 304 -21.32 18.77 -2.33
C VAL A 304 -22.40 19.31 -1.40
N CYS A 305 -23.46 18.53 -1.20
CA CYS A 305 -24.53 18.84 -0.27
C CYS A 305 -24.58 17.81 0.86
N PHE A 306 -24.82 18.29 2.07
CA PHE A 306 -24.89 17.49 3.30
C PHE A 306 -26.30 17.56 3.87
N ALA A 307 -26.90 16.41 4.12
CA ALA A 307 -28.18 16.24 4.79
C ALA A 307 -27.99 15.41 6.08
N GLY A 308 -29.08 15.22 6.83
CA GLY A 308 -29.00 14.56 8.14
C GLY A 308 -28.43 13.14 8.11
N GLU A 309 -28.79 12.36 7.08
CA GLU A 309 -28.44 10.93 6.97
C GLU A 309 -27.71 10.58 5.67
N TYR A 310 -27.55 11.53 4.75
CA TYR A 310 -26.92 11.33 3.46
C TYR A 310 -26.17 12.58 2.99
N TYR A 311 -25.31 12.40 2.01
CA TYR A 311 -24.69 13.49 1.26
C TYR A 311 -24.79 13.22 -0.23
N THR A 312 -24.71 14.28 -1.01
CA THR A 312 -24.68 14.22 -2.46
C THR A 312 -23.50 15.00 -3.00
N TYR A 313 -23.00 14.62 -4.17
CA TYR A 313 -21.95 15.38 -4.84
C TYR A 313 -22.01 15.24 -6.36
N GLY A 314 -21.57 16.29 -7.07
CA GLY A 314 -21.39 16.25 -8.52
C GLY A 314 -20.24 15.31 -8.90
N TYR A 315 -20.58 14.12 -9.43
CA TYR A 315 -19.62 13.03 -9.61
C TYR A 315 -18.40 13.44 -10.45
N LYS A 316 -18.63 14.10 -11.59
CA LYS A 316 -17.57 14.50 -12.52
C LYS A 316 -16.53 15.43 -11.88
N LYS A 317 -16.98 16.39 -11.06
CA LYS A 317 -16.10 17.38 -10.41
C LYS A 317 -15.30 16.72 -9.29
N LEU A 318 -15.98 16.00 -8.39
CA LEU A 318 -15.30 15.34 -7.28
C LEU A 318 -14.34 14.26 -7.77
N ARG A 319 -14.71 13.47 -8.79
CA ARG A 319 -13.84 12.52 -9.49
C ARG A 319 -12.54 13.18 -9.95
N ALA A 320 -12.63 14.29 -10.68
CA ALA A 320 -11.44 15.00 -11.16
C ALA A 320 -10.56 15.53 -10.01
N ALA A 321 -11.17 15.96 -8.92
CA ALA A 321 -10.43 16.41 -7.74
C ALA A 321 -9.66 15.25 -7.10
N ILE A 322 -10.34 14.16 -6.73
CA ILE A 322 -9.69 13.02 -6.06
C ILE A 322 -8.69 12.30 -6.97
N SER A 323 -8.93 12.20 -8.28
CA SER A 323 -7.98 11.64 -9.24
C SER A 323 -6.61 12.34 -9.23
N ASN A 324 -6.59 13.63 -8.90
CA ASN A 324 -5.37 14.43 -8.83
C ASN A 324 -4.79 14.53 -7.41
N SER A 325 -5.60 14.32 -6.38
CA SER A 325 -5.19 14.48 -4.97
C SER A 325 -5.15 13.18 -4.16
N PHE A 326 -5.47 12.02 -4.76
CA PHE A 326 -5.51 10.74 -4.05
C PHE A 326 -4.20 10.42 -3.32
N SER A 327 -3.06 10.81 -3.88
CA SER A 327 -1.74 10.65 -3.24
C SER A 327 -1.66 11.31 -1.86
N PHE A 328 -2.33 12.45 -1.66
CA PHE A 328 -2.39 13.11 -0.36
C PHE A 328 -3.30 12.36 0.61
N LEU A 329 -4.45 11.89 0.13
CA LEU A 329 -5.37 11.07 0.93
C LEU A 329 -4.71 9.75 1.32
N TYR A 330 -3.96 9.10 0.44
CA TYR A 330 -3.15 7.93 0.79
C TYR A 330 -2.03 8.29 1.76
N GLY A 331 -1.46 9.49 1.65
CA GLY A 331 -0.48 10.00 2.61
C GLY A 331 -1.02 10.14 4.03
N ASP A 332 -2.27 10.58 4.19
CA ASP A 332 -2.98 10.56 5.48
C ASP A 332 -3.09 9.12 6.03
N TYR A 333 -3.25 8.12 5.16
CA TYR A 333 -3.39 6.71 5.55
C TYR A 333 -2.08 6.09 6.04
N CYS A 334 -0.98 6.30 5.31
CA CYS A 334 0.31 5.67 5.58
C CYS A 334 1.29 6.56 6.37
N GLY A 335 0.94 7.82 6.62
CA GLY A 335 1.76 8.78 7.34
C GLY A 335 2.86 9.47 6.50
N THR A 336 2.75 9.47 5.17
CA THR A 336 3.72 10.14 4.28
C THR A 336 3.11 10.67 2.98
N TYR A 337 3.33 11.95 2.69
CA TYR A 337 2.78 12.62 1.49
C TYR A 337 3.71 12.57 0.27
N VAL A 338 4.81 11.83 0.33
CA VAL A 338 5.83 11.80 -0.73
C VAL A 338 5.47 10.79 -1.83
N LEU A 339 4.45 9.97 -1.63
CA LEU A 339 4.14 8.83 -2.51
C LEU A 339 3.22 9.25 -3.66
N ASN A 340 3.48 8.77 -4.88
CA ASN A 340 2.62 9.05 -6.04
C ASN A 340 1.68 7.86 -6.32
N ALA A 341 0.51 7.92 -5.72
CA ALA A 341 -0.51 6.87 -5.74
C ALA A 341 -1.68 7.14 -6.70
N ASN A 342 -1.74 8.33 -7.31
CA ASN A 342 -2.84 8.76 -8.18
C ASN A 342 -3.11 7.76 -9.32
N ARG A 343 -2.05 7.18 -9.90
CA ARG A 343 -2.17 6.18 -10.98
C ARG A 343 -2.95 4.94 -10.53
N VAL A 344 -2.72 4.48 -9.30
CA VAL A 344 -3.40 3.30 -8.76
C VAL A 344 -4.88 3.60 -8.61
N PHE A 345 -5.19 4.74 -8.02
CA PHE A 345 -6.57 5.19 -7.88
C PHE A 345 -7.31 5.30 -9.21
N ASN A 346 -6.70 5.92 -10.22
CA ASN A 346 -7.35 6.07 -11.52
C ASN A 346 -7.61 4.72 -12.21
N ALA A 347 -6.74 3.73 -12.02
CA ALA A 347 -6.95 2.38 -12.57
C ALA A 347 -8.07 1.63 -11.84
N VAL A 348 -8.11 1.71 -10.50
CA VAL A 348 -9.16 1.10 -9.68
C VAL A 348 -10.51 1.78 -9.92
N LEU A 349 -10.54 3.11 -10.00
CA LEU A 349 -11.77 3.84 -10.33
C LEU A 349 -12.31 3.44 -11.70
N ALA A 350 -11.44 3.32 -12.71
CA ALA A 350 -11.88 2.87 -14.03
C ALA A 350 -12.48 1.46 -13.98
N PHE A 351 -12.00 0.58 -13.10
CA PHE A 351 -12.60 -0.74 -12.86
C PHE A 351 -13.98 -0.62 -12.22
N GLU A 352 -14.14 0.20 -11.17
CA GLU A 352 -15.45 0.43 -10.54
C GLU A 352 -16.46 1.05 -11.53
N GLU A 353 -16.03 1.98 -12.38
CA GLU A 353 -16.89 2.56 -13.43
C GLU A 353 -17.31 1.51 -14.47
N ARG A 354 -16.40 0.60 -14.87
CA ARG A 354 -16.74 -0.49 -15.80
C ARG A 354 -17.69 -1.51 -15.18
N ARG A 355 -17.62 -1.72 -13.85
CA ARG A 355 -18.57 -2.57 -13.11
C ARG A 355 -20.00 -2.04 -13.22
N GLU A 356 -20.15 -0.72 -13.31
CA GLU A 356 -21.42 -0.05 -13.58
C GLU A 356 -21.69 0.14 -15.09
N TYR A 357 -21.15 -0.74 -15.95
CA TYR A 357 -21.28 -0.67 -17.41
C TYR A 357 -20.76 0.63 -18.06
N GLY A 358 -19.91 1.37 -17.35
CA GLY A 358 -19.46 2.71 -17.76
C GLY A 358 -20.51 3.80 -17.55
N LEU A 359 -21.64 3.49 -16.91
CA LEU A 359 -22.70 4.45 -16.59
C LEU A 359 -22.36 5.14 -15.28
N THR A 360 -21.82 6.36 -15.38
CA THR A 360 -21.52 7.17 -14.21
C THR A 360 -22.67 8.11 -13.88
N PRO A 361 -23.08 8.24 -12.60
CA PRO A 361 -24.16 9.14 -12.22
C PRO A 361 -23.73 10.60 -12.43
N ALA A 362 -24.70 11.48 -12.70
CA ALA A 362 -24.46 12.93 -12.70
C ALA A 362 -24.21 13.42 -11.26
N VAL A 363 -25.03 12.95 -10.33
CA VAL A 363 -24.96 13.22 -8.89
C VAL A 363 -24.89 11.88 -8.17
N ALA A 364 -23.86 11.70 -7.35
CA ALA A 364 -23.77 10.54 -6.46
C ALA A 364 -24.51 10.84 -5.15
N VAL A 365 -25.13 9.82 -4.57
CA VAL A 365 -25.87 9.90 -3.30
C VAL A 365 -25.38 8.77 -2.40
N ALA A 366 -24.97 9.08 -1.18
CA ALA A 366 -24.47 8.09 -0.25
C ALA A 366 -24.87 8.40 1.19
N GLN A 367 -25.01 7.35 2.00
CA GLN A 367 -25.32 7.47 3.42
C GLN A 367 -24.17 8.11 4.19
N GLY A 368 -24.48 9.00 5.12
CA GLY A 368 -23.50 9.63 6.00
C GLY A 368 -24.06 10.90 6.64
N SER A 369 -23.87 11.05 7.94
CA SER A 369 -24.24 12.24 8.71
C SER A 369 -23.04 13.18 8.86
N LEU A 370 -22.68 13.90 7.80
CA LEU A 370 -21.62 14.90 7.84
C LEU A 370 -22.19 16.27 8.22
N CYS A 371 -21.37 17.10 8.87
CA CYS A 371 -21.74 18.48 9.23
C CYS A 371 -23.05 18.59 10.03
N SER A 372 -23.40 17.58 10.84
CA SER A 372 -24.67 17.54 11.58
C SER A 372 -24.87 18.74 12.52
N GLN A 373 -23.78 19.21 13.14
CA GLN A 373 -23.78 20.41 13.97
C GLN A 373 -24.14 21.66 13.16
N GLN A 374 -23.53 21.84 12.00
CA GLN A 374 -23.75 23.00 11.14
C GLN A 374 -25.12 22.95 10.45
N LEU A 375 -25.56 21.76 10.03
CA LEU A 375 -26.90 21.54 9.48
C LEU A 375 -27.98 21.91 10.51
N ALA A 376 -27.77 21.58 11.78
CA ALA A 376 -28.70 21.93 12.86
C ALA A 376 -28.85 23.44 13.09
N TRP A 377 -27.94 24.28 12.59
CA TRP A 377 -28.08 25.74 12.62
C TRP A 377 -29.08 26.25 11.59
N LEU A 378 -29.24 25.55 10.47
CA LEU A 378 -30.03 25.98 9.33
C LEU A 378 -31.48 25.48 9.41
N SER A 379 -32.42 26.19 8.80
CA SER A 379 -33.83 25.77 8.74
C SER A 379 -34.14 24.75 7.64
N SER A 380 -33.17 24.42 6.79
CA SER A 380 -33.28 23.45 5.69
C SER A 380 -32.87 22.04 6.10
N ALA A 381 -33.39 21.03 5.40
CA ALA A 381 -33.01 19.62 5.56
C ALA A 381 -31.62 19.29 4.98
N SER A 382 -31.08 20.17 4.14
CA SER A 382 -29.74 20.03 3.54
C SER A 382 -29.00 21.36 3.46
N CYS A 383 -27.67 21.27 3.41
CA CYS A 383 -26.76 22.41 3.41
C CYS A 383 -25.55 22.19 2.51
N TYR A 384 -24.88 23.27 2.14
CA TYR A 384 -23.63 23.25 1.39
C TYR A 384 -22.71 24.37 1.90
N TRP A 385 -21.42 24.23 1.62
CA TRP A 385 -20.43 25.27 1.91
C TRP A 385 -20.38 26.26 0.75
N VAL A 386 -20.66 27.54 1.04
CA VAL A 386 -20.52 28.63 0.06
C VAL A 386 -19.04 28.93 -0.14
N ASP A 387 -18.27 28.90 0.95
CA ASP A 387 -16.83 29.11 1.01
C ASP A 387 -16.25 28.35 2.23
N SER A 388 -15.01 28.62 2.64
CA SER A 388 -14.36 27.92 3.75
C SER A 388 -14.96 28.19 5.14
N VAL A 389 -15.76 29.24 5.30
CA VAL A 389 -16.30 29.71 6.59
C VAL A 389 -17.81 29.90 6.59
N THR A 390 -18.46 29.82 5.43
CA THR A 390 -19.87 30.10 5.24
C THR A 390 -20.63 28.83 4.83
N ILE A 391 -21.64 28.47 5.62
CA ILE A 391 -22.58 27.38 5.31
C ILE A 391 -23.96 27.96 5.00
N ALA A 392 -24.60 27.43 3.97
CA ALA A 392 -25.93 27.87 3.54
C ALA A 392 -26.89 26.68 3.36
N ALA A 393 -28.18 26.96 3.52
CA ALA A 393 -29.26 26.08 3.14
C ALA A 393 -29.33 25.95 1.61
N VAL A 394 -29.58 24.74 1.11
CA VAL A 394 -29.80 24.50 -0.33
C VAL A 394 -31.08 25.18 -0.82
N GLU A 395 -32.14 25.13 -0.01
CA GLU A 395 -33.43 25.75 -0.35
C GLU A 395 -33.46 27.22 0.08
N LYS A 396 -33.52 28.14 -0.90
CA LYS A 396 -33.79 29.55 -0.64
C LYS A 396 -35.28 29.75 -0.31
N PRO A 397 -35.62 30.56 0.71
CA PRO A 397 -37.01 30.89 0.99
C PRO A 397 -37.62 31.68 -0.18
N VAL A 398 -38.68 31.14 -0.78
CA VAL A 398 -39.39 31.74 -1.92
C VAL A 398 -40.56 32.58 -1.41
N GLY A 399 -40.57 33.90 -1.64
CA GLY A 399 -41.68 34.80 -1.27
C GLY A 399 -41.22 36.18 -0.79
N GLN A 400 -42.18 37.01 -0.29
CA GLN A 400 -41.87 38.30 0.33
C GLN A 400 -41.38 38.12 1.77
N PHE A 401 -40.06 38.02 1.92
CA PHE A 401 -39.40 37.96 3.22
C PHE A 401 -38.53 39.20 3.44
N THR A 402 -38.34 39.58 4.71
CA THR A 402 -37.34 40.56 5.11
C THR A 402 -36.08 39.81 5.53
N LYS A 403 -34.96 40.14 4.89
CA LYS A 403 -33.62 39.67 5.29
C LYS A 403 -33.17 40.38 6.56
N ILE A 404 -32.67 39.61 7.53
CA ILE A 404 -32.17 40.07 8.83
C ILE A 404 -30.83 39.39 9.09
N ALA A 405 -29.80 40.16 9.47
CA ALA A 405 -28.50 39.62 9.86
C ALA A 405 -28.22 39.88 11.34
N TYR A 406 -27.70 38.84 12.01
CA TYR A 406 -27.21 38.89 13.39
C TYR A 406 -25.70 38.70 13.37
N GLU A 407 -24.94 39.61 13.98
CA GLU A 407 -23.48 39.57 14.00
C GLU A 407 -22.93 39.55 15.43
N ALA A 408 -21.86 38.80 15.65
CA ALA A 408 -21.09 38.80 16.89
C ALA A 408 -19.59 38.68 16.59
N GLU A 409 -18.78 39.33 17.42
CA GLU A 409 -17.32 39.32 17.35
C GLU A 409 -16.71 38.83 18.67
N GLY A 410 -15.52 38.24 18.59
CA GLY A 410 -14.75 37.76 19.74
C GLY A 410 -15.25 36.44 20.34
N ASP A 411 -14.91 36.18 21.61
CA ASP A 411 -15.13 34.89 22.29
C ASP A 411 -16.60 34.43 22.32
N VAL A 412 -17.53 35.37 22.17
CA VAL A 412 -18.98 35.14 22.14
C VAL A 412 -19.43 34.39 20.88
N ALA A 413 -18.65 34.48 19.79
CA ALA A 413 -18.85 33.75 18.54
C ALA A 413 -18.41 32.28 18.67
N SER A 414 -19.04 31.54 19.57
CA SER A 414 -18.82 30.09 19.73
C SER A 414 -19.89 29.25 19.01
N ALA A 415 -19.54 28.02 18.64
CA ALA A 415 -20.47 27.11 17.95
C ALA A 415 -21.74 26.84 18.78
N GLU A 416 -21.61 26.79 20.10
CA GLU A 416 -22.71 26.59 21.04
C GLU A 416 -23.59 27.86 21.20
N ALA A 417 -23.00 29.06 21.11
CA ALA A 417 -23.76 30.30 21.07
C ALA A 417 -24.61 30.40 19.79
N ILE A 418 -24.03 30.05 18.64
CA ILE A 418 -24.74 29.98 17.35
C ILE A 418 -25.88 28.97 17.42
N ARG A 419 -25.64 27.78 17.98
CA ARG A 419 -26.68 26.76 18.15
C ARG A 419 -27.85 27.29 18.99
N ARG A 420 -27.56 27.91 20.14
CA ARG A 420 -28.60 28.48 21.02
C ARG A 420 -29.38 29.60 20.34
N LEU A 421 -28.70 30.48 19.61
CA LEU A 421 -29.33 31.58 18.90
C LEU A 421 -30.22 31.07 17.75
N THR A 422 -29.69 30.19 16.89
CA THR A 422 -30.44 29.64 15.76
C THR A 422 -31.69 28.86 16.19
N VAL A 423 -31.64 28.11 17.30
CA VAL A 423 -32.84 27.48 17.89
C VAL A 423 -33.89 28.52 18.28
N ARG A 424 -33.49 29.63 18.92
CA ARG A 424 -34.43 30.71 19.29
C ARG A 424 -35.01 31.40 18.06
N LEU A 425 -34.18 31.71 17.05
CA LEU A 425 -34.63 32.32 15.80
C LEU A 425 -35.68 31.44 15.10
N LYS A 426 -35.44 30.13 15.03
CA LYS A 426 -36.39 29.16 14.48
C LYS A 426 -37.70 29.11 15.27
N ASN A 427 -37.62 29.13 16.60
CA ASN A 427 -38.80 29.17 17.48
C ASN A 427 -39.60 30.48 17.32
N SER A 428 -38.95 31.58 16.94
CA SER A 428 -39.57 32.85 16.58
C SER A 428 -40.06 32.90 15.11
N HIS A 429 -40.16 31.75 14.44
CA HIS A 429 -40.60 31.62 13.04
C HIS A 429 -39.70 32.32 12.01
N LEU A 430 -38.42 32.57 12.35
CA LEU A 430 -37.42 33.02 11.38
C LEU A 430 -36.77 31.81 10.70
N LEU A 431 -36.56 31.92 9.39
CA LEU A 431 -35.88 30.90 8.59
C LEU A 431 -34.39 31.23 8.56
N VAL A 432 -33.57 30.43 9.25
CA VAL A 432 -32.12 30.58 9.24
C VAL A 432 -31.59 29.98 7.93
N TYR A 433 -31.05 30.83 7.07
CA TYR A 433 -30.65 30.46 5.72
C TYR A 433 -29.14 30.25 5.60
N GLN A 434 -28.34 31.12 6.22
CA GLN A 434 -26.89 31.08 6.08
C GLN A 434 -26.22 31.46 7.39
N VAL A 435 -25.09 30.81 7.67
CA VAL A 435 -24.24 31.10 8.82
C VAL A 435 -22.80 31.21 8.33
N ARG A 436 -22.19 32.37 8.54
CA ARG A 436 -20.76 32.60 8.35
C ARG A 436 -20.09 32.61 9.71
N TYR A 437 -19.01 31.85 9.85
CA TYR A 437 -18.50 31.52 11.17
C TYR A 437 -17.01 31.21 11.21
N ILE A 438 -16.34 31.81 12.19
CA ILE A 438 -14.97 31.50 12.62
C ILE A 438 -15.00 31.44 14.15
N GLU A 439 -14.73 30.26 14.72
CA GLU A 439 -14.79 30.01 16.17
C GLU A 439 -13.97 31.06 16.95
N HIS A 440 -14.62 31.69 17.94
CA HIS A 440 -14.06 32.73 18.83
C HIS A 440 -13.56 34.00 18.14
N VAL A 441 -13.91 34.20 16.86
CA VAL A 441 -13.51 35.39 16.10
C VAL A 441 -14.74 36.13 15.61
N PHE A 442 -15.62 35.45 14.88
CA PHE A 442 -16.73 36.10 14.18
C PHE A 442 -17.87 35.12 13.89
N ALA A 443 -19.10 35.58 14.04
CA ALA A 443 -20.29 34.87 13.59
C ALA A 443 -21.28 35.85 12.95
N SER A 444 -21.81 35.50 11.78
CA SER A 444 -22.91 36.19 11.12
C SER A 444 -23.98 35.19 10.73
N ILE A 445 -25.21 35.42 11.16
CA ILE A 445 -26.37 34.57 10.89
C ILE A 445 -27.35 35.37 10.06
N GLU A 446 -27.58 34.90 8.83
CA GLU A 446 -28.56 35.44 7.92
C GLU A 446 -29.87 34.64 8.02
N CYS A 447 -30.96 35.36 8.25
CA CYS A 447 -32.29 34.78 8.36
C CYS A 447 -33.35 35.60 7.63
N TYR A 448 -34.47 34.94 7.35
CA TYR A 448 -35.61 35.49 6.62
C TYR A 448 -36.86 35.42 7.49
N GLY A 449 -37.50 36.56 7.72
CA GLY A 449 -38.77 36.67 8.43
C GLY A 449 -39.90 37.11 7.49
N ARG A 450 -41.13 36.69 7.76
CA ARG A 450 -42.29 37.23 7.03
C ARG A 450 -42.40 38.73 7.28
N LYS A 451 -42.94 39.46 6.31
CA LYS A 451 -43.15 40.91 6.41
C LYS A 451 -43.95 41.24 7.69
N GLY A 452 -43.35 42.02 8.59
CA GLY A 452 -43.95 42.38 9.88
C GLY A 452 -43.53 41.52 11.09
N CYS A 453 -42.66 40.52 10.93
CA CYS A 453 -42.09 39.78 12.06
C CYS A 453 -41.26 40.69 12.96
N GLU A 454 -41.49 40.64 14.26
CA GLU A 454 -40.62 41.25 15.27
C GLU A 454 -39.27 40.52 15.29
N CYS A 455 -38.16 41.24 15.10
CA CYS A 455 -36.83 40.64 15.23
C CYS A 455 -36.45 40.60 16.71
N PRO A 456 -36.26 39.42 17.32
CA PRO A 456 -35.80 39.33 18.70
C PRO A 456 -34.39 39.92 18.83
N THR A 457 -34.18 40.72 19.87
CA THR A 457 -32.88 41.31 20.25
C THR A 457 -32.13 40.40 21.22
N PHE A 458 -30.80 40.34 21.08
CA PHE A 458 -29.95 39.50 21.92
C PHE A 458 -28.73 40.29 22.39
N GLU A 459 -28.40 40.21 23.68
CA GLU A 459 -27.29 40.98 24.29
C GLU A 459 -25.92 40.66 23.66
N SER A 460 -25.77 39.46 23.11
CA SER A 460 -24.51 38.96 22.54
C SER A 460 -24.38 39.10 21.03
N PHE A 461 -25.46 39.45 20.32
CA PHE A 461 -25.47 39.56 18.86
C PHE A 461 -26.15 40.85 18.45
N GLU A 462 -25.40 41.70 17.76
CA GLU A 462 -25.95 42.94 17.18
C GLU A 462 -26.80 42.60 15.95
N ILE A 463 -27.97 43.25 15.85
CA ILE A 463 -28.79 43.17 14.64
C ILE A 463 -28.27 44.20 13.65
N ARG A 464 -27.74 43.76 12.51
CA ARG A 464 -27.36 44.65 11.40
C ARG A 464 -28.25 44.42 10.18
N GLY A 465 -28.64 45.51 9.52
CA GLY A 465 -29.37 45.48 8.26
C GLY A 465 -30.82 45.01 8.38
N ARG A 466 -31.71 45.81 9.01
CA ARG A 466 -33.15 45.72 8.73
C ARG A 466 -33.44 46.44 7.41
N GLY A 467 -33.53 45.66 6.34
CA GLY A 467 -34.01 46.15 5.04
C GLY A 467 -32.93 46.21 3.98
N LEU A 468 -32.91 45.19 3.14
CA LEU A 468 -32.68 45.37 1.71
C LEU A 468 -34.00 45.00 1.04
N ARG A 469 -34.65 46.00 0.46
CA ARG A 469 -35.63 45.75 -0.59
C ARG A 469 -34.80 45.20 -1.76
N ASP A 470 -35.05 43.95 -2.15
CA ASP A 470 -34.84 43.59 -3.56
C ASP A 470 -35.92 44.26 -4.40
#